data_AF-A0A7X7WGI6-F1
#
_entry.id   AF-A0A7X7WGI6-F1
#
_cell.length_a   1.000
_cell.length_b   1.000
_cell.length_c   1.000
_cell.angle_alpha   90.00
_cell.angle_beta   90.00
_cell.angle_gamma   90.00
#
_symmetry.space_group_name_H-M   'P 1'
#
loop_
_entity.id
_entity.type
_entity.pdbx_description
1 polymer ?
#
loop_
_entity_poly.entity_id
_entity_poly.type
_entity_poly.pdbx_seq_one_letter_code
_entity_poly.pdbx_strand_id
1 'polypeptide(L)'
;MRYNWQIPMFIYWKNLVSAFLIFLAVGLAAEIAFADTHKNEAVSGNSKLQNTDFYLMVTNVRVDITRFCADENLVTAQTKKVRIKKVYTPKSPVMACALGIFPGVAVHGMGHFYIGKGKTGSLLLLLEGLSIAMSTAAIDVNEDGRDNSNGVAGTYGLLLFFGSWVYDFVGAPIKANKMNKEHAVSPVISIEPSRHKTILKLSVA
;
A
#
# COMPACT_ATOMS: atom_id res chain seq x y z
N MET A 1 -8.74 52.55 -7.38
CA MET A 1 -9.73 51.64 -6.76
C MET A 1 -8.97 50.61 -5.92
N ARG A 2 -9.28 50.47 -4.62
CA ARG A 2 -8.69 49.42 -3.77
C ARG A 2 -9.58 48.18 -3.87
N TYR A 3 -9.09 47.11 -4.51
CA TYR A 3 -9.80 45.83 -4.52
C TYR A 3 -9.75 45.22 -3.11
N ASN A 4 -10.92 44.89 -2.56
CA ASN A 4 -11.05 44.31 -1.23
C ASN A 4 -10.88 42.78 -1.32
N TRP A 5 -9.63 42.31 -1.24
CA TRP A 5 -9.24 40.90 -1.36
C TRP A 5 -9.78 39.97 -0.25
N GLN A 6 -10.42 40.50 0.79
CA GLN A 6 -10.93 39.70 1.92
C GLN A 6 -12.17 38.87 1.58
N ILE A 7 -13.00 39.31 0.64
CA ILE A 7 -14.26 38.66 0.30
C ILE A 7 -14.07 37.34 -0.48
N PRO A 8 -13.24 37.28 -1.56
CA PRO A 8 -13.07 36.04 -2.30
C PRO A 8 -12.39 34.95 -1.46
N MET A 9 -11.39 35.31 -0.64
CA MET A 9 -10.65 34.33 0.16
C MET A 9 -11.54 33.60 1.18
N PHE A 10 -12.51 34.29 1.78
CA PHE A 10 -13.44 33.70 2.74
C PHE A 10 -14.42 32.71 2.09
N ILE A 11 -14.81 32.95 0.83
CA ILE A 11 -15.67 32.04 0.06
C ILE A 11 -14.91 30.76 -0.31
N TYR A 12 -13.66 30.88 -0.77
CA TYR A 12 -12.82 29.72 -1.06
C TYR A 12 -12.54 28.88 0.19
N TRP A 13 -12.27 29.53 1.33
CA TRP A 13 -12.05 28.84 2.60
C TRP A 13 -13.28 28.05 3.06
N LYS A 14 -14.48 28.64 3.00
CA LYS A 14 -15.73 27.93 3.34
C LYS A 14 -15.97 26.72 2.45
N ASN A 15 -15.74 26.85 1.14
CA ASN A 15 -15.91 25.73 0.21
C ASN A 15 -14.90 24.61 0.45
N LEU A 16 -13.65 24.97 0.77
CA LEU A 16 -12.60 24.01 1.11
C LEU A 16 -12.91 23.25 2.41
N VAL A 17 -13.32 23.96 3.46
CA VAL A 17 -13.70 23.35 4.75
C VAL A 17 -14.93 22.46 4.59
N SER A 18 -15.95 22.90 3.86
CA SER A 18 -17.14 22.09 3.59
C SER A 18 -16.79 20.83 2.79
N ALA A 19 -15.95 20.94 1.75
CA ALA A 19 -15.48 19.78 1.00
C ALA A 19 -14.73 18.80 1.92
N PHE A 20 -13.80 19.30 2.74
CA PHE A 20 -13.07 18.48 3.71
C PHE A 20 -13.99 17.75 4.70
N LEU A 21 -15.00 18.42 5.24
CA LEU A 21 -15.98 17.82 6.16
C LEU A 21 -16.85 16.75 5.47
N ILE A 22 -17.26 16.97 4.22
CA ILE A 22 -17.97 15.97 3.42
C ILE A 22 -17.09 14.74 3.21
N PHE A 23 -15.82 14.94 2.87
CA PHE A 23 -14.88 13.82 2.70
C PHE A 23 -14.65 13.04 4.00
N LEU A 24 -14.52 13.73 5.14
CA LEU A 24 -14.42 13.10 6.46
C LEU A 24 -15.64 12.23 6.78
N ALA A 25 -16.85 12.74 6.50
CA ALA A 25 -18.09 12.01 6.71
C ALA A 25 -18.19 10.76 5.81
N VAL A 26 -17.81 10.88 4.53
CA VAL A 26 -17.80 9.75 3.58
C VAL A 26 -16.78 8.68 3.99
N GLY A 27 -15.58 9.09 4.42
CA GLY A 27 -14.55 8.18 4.93
C GLY A 27 -15.03 7.38 6.14
N LEU A 28 -15.64 8.06 7.12
CA LEU A 28 -16.19 7.41 8.32
C LEU A 28 -17.32 6.43 7.98
N ALA A 29 -18.21 6.79 7.05
CA ALA A 29 -19.29 5.92 6.61
C ALA A 29 -18.76 4.67 5.88
N ALA A 30 -17.70 4.82 5.06
CA ALA A 30 -17.06 3.70 4.39
C ALA A 30 -16.40 2.73 5.38
N GLU A 31 -15.79 3.23 6.45
CA GLU A 31 -15.19 2.40 7.50
C GLU A 31 -16.26 1.59 8.28
N ILE A 32 -17.39 2.22 8.60
CA ILE A 32 -18.53 1.54 9.23
C ILE A 32 -19.09 0.44 8.31
N ALA A 33 -19.27 0.73 7.02
CA ALA A 33 -19.75 -0.26 6.04
C ALA A 33 -18.75 -1.41 5.82
N PHE A 34 -17.46 -1.12 5.83
CA PHE A 34 -16.41 -2.13 5.71
C PHE A 34 -16.35 -3.04 6.94
N ALA A 35 -16.53 -2.50 8.14
CA ALA A 35 -16.62 -3.29 9.37
C ALA A 35 -17.80 -4.28 9.36
N ASP A 36 -18.90 -3.94 8.66
CA ASP A 36 -20.10 -4.77 8.63
C ASP A 36 -20.04 -5.91 7.59
N THR A 37 -19.41 -5.66 6.44
CA THR A 37 -19.23 -6.68 5.38
C THR A 37 -18.34 -7.85 5.80
N HIS A 38 -17.38 -7.61 6.70
CA HIS A 38 -16.47 -8.64 7.21
C HIS A 38 -17.10 -9.62 8.21
N LYS A 39 -18.31 -9.35 8.74
CA LYS A 39 -19.02 -10.31 9.60
C LYS A 39 -19.62 -11.48 8.83
N ASN A 40 -19.79 -11.36 7.50
CA ASN A 40 -20.63 -12.28 6.72
C ASN A 40 -19.87 -13.20 5.74
N GLU A 41 -18.57 -12.99 5.49
CA GLU A 41 -17.81 -13.73 4.46
C GLU A 41 -16.93 -14.88 4.99
N ALA A 42 -17.12 -15.35 6.22
CA ALA A 42 -16.31 -16.44 6.79
C ALA A 42 -16.53 -17.84 6.14
N VAL A 43 -17.33 -17.96 5.08
CA VAL A 43 -17.73 -19.26 4.50
C VAL A 43 -17.61 -19.23 2.98
N SER A 44 -16.45 -19.62 2.43
CA SER A 44 -16.28 -20.27 1.10
C SER A 44 -14.87 -20.03 0.58
N GLY A 45 -14.01 -21.05 0.66
CA GLY A 45 -12.64 -21.00 0.13
C GLY A 45 -12.43 -22.02 -0.98
N ASN A 46 -11.89 -21.58 -2.12
CA ASN A 46 -10.97 -22.35 -2.96
C ASN A 46 -10.38 -21.44 -4.05
N SER A 47 -9.07 -21.19 -4.09
CA SER A 47 -8.45 -20.69 -5.33
C SER A 47 -6.98 -21.05 -5.49
N LYS A 48 -6.66 -21.44 -6.73
CA LYS A 48 -5.35 -21.88 -7.25
C LYS A 48 -4.36 -20.71 -7.31
N LEU A 49 -3.15 -20.91 -6.77
CA LEU A 49 -2.02 -19.99 -6.87
C LEU A 49 -1.54 -19.80 -8.32
N GLN A 50 -1.53 -18.56 -8.80
CA GLN A 50 -0.80 -18.16 -10.01
C GLN A 50 0.53 -17.48 -9.67
N ASN A 51 1.56 -17.89 -10.40
CA ASN A 51 2.94 -17.41 -10.32
C ASN A 51 3.02 -15.97 -10.87
N THR A 52 3.43 -15.01 -10.05
CA THR A 52 3.85 -13.69 -10.54
C THR A 52 5.28 -13.41 -10.08
N ASP A 53 6.17 -13.31 -11.06
CA ASP A 53 7.56 -12.95 -10.88
C ASP A 53 7.68 -11.51 -10.37
N PHE A 54 8.41 -11.29 -9.27
CA PHE A 54 8.75 -9.94 -8.81
C PHE A 54 10.16 -9.87 -8.23
N TYR A 55 10.91 -8.92 -8.81
CA TYR A 55 12.27 -8.48 -8.57
C TYR A 55 12.61 -8.32 -7.08
N LEU A 56 13.73 -8.93 -6.67
CA LEU A 56 14.40 -8.65 -5.42
C LEU A 56 15.33 -7.45 -5.61
N MET A 57 15.05 -6.33 -4.93
CA MET A 57 16.10 -5.37 -4.59
C MET A 57 16.95 -6.02 -3.50
N VAL A 58 18.19 -6.34 -3.87
CA VAL A 58 19.19 -7.03 -3.05
C VAL A 58 19.71 -6.05 -2.01
N THR A 59 19.34 -6.24 -0.74
CA THR A 59 20.07 -5.66 0.39
C THR A 59 20.96 -6.75 1.00
N ASN A 60 22.26 -6.64 0.72
CA ASN A 60 23.39 -7.13 1.52
C ASN A 60 23.33 -8.56 2.07
N VAL A 61 23.42 -9.55 1.18
CA VAL A 61 24.05 -10.83 1.54
C VAL A 61 25.51 -10.77 1.11
N ARG A 62 26.42 -10.43 2.04
CA ARG A 62 27.85 -10.71 1.85
C ARG A 62 28.03 -12.21 1.97
N VAL A 63 28.16 -12.89 0.83
CA VAL A 63 28.74 -14.22 0.79
C VAL A 63 30.26 -14.01 0.74
N ASP A 64 30.97 -14.44 1.77
CA ASP A 64 32.44 -14.51 1.74
C ASP A 64 32.86 -15.61 0.76
N ILE A 65 33.32 -15.20 -0.44
CA ILE A 65 33.79 -16.09 -1.52
C ILE A 65 35.33 -16.28 -1.46
N THR A 66 36.01 -15.89 -0.38
CA THR A 66 37.48 -15.84 -0.36
C THR A 66 38.18 -17.16 0.01
N ARG A 67 37.54 -18.34 -0.13
CA ARG A 67 38.22 -19.61 0.19
C ARG A 67 37.81 -20.83 -0.66
N PHE A 68 37.73 -20.67 -1.98
CA PHE A 68 37.64 -21.81 -2.91
C PHE A 68 38.64 -21.67 -4.07
N CYS A 69 39.92 -21.81 -3.74
CA CYS A 69 40.96 -22.15 -4.71
C CYS A 69 41.39 -23.59 -4.45
N ALA A 70 40.63 -24.55 -4.97
CA ALA A 70 41.12 -25.90 -5.27
C ALA A 70 40.06 -26.62 -6.11
N ASP A 71 40.49 -27.02 -7.31
CA ASP A 71 39.88 -28.02 -8.20
C ASP A 71 38.85 -27.52 -9.24
N GLU A 72 39.38 -27.09 -10.40
CA GLU A 72 38.59 -26.64 -11.56
C GLU A 72 37.90 -27.80 -12.33
N ASN A 73 38.17 -29.06 -12.00
CA ASN A 73 37.72 -30.21 -12.80
C ASN A 73 36.57 -31.04 -12.19
N LEU A 74 36.05 -30.65 -11.00
CA LEU A 74 35.00 -31.42 -10.31
C LEU A 74 33.75 -30.62 -9.93
N VAL A 75 33.52 -29.45 -10.54
CA VAL A 75 32.38 -28.56 -10.24
C VAL A 75 31.44 -28.40 -11.45
N THR A 76 31.30 -29.46 -12.26
CA THR A 76 30.14 -29.66 -13.15
C THR A 76 29.03 -30.47 -12.46
N ALA A 77 29.06 -30.54 -11.13
CA ALA A 77 28.06 -31.20 -10.31
C ALA A 77 26.89 -30.26 -10.00
N GLN A 78 25.80 -30.42 -10.76
CA GLN A 78 24.42 -30.13 -10.36
C GLN A 78 24.23 -28.85 -9.52
N THR A 79 24.11 -27.70 -10.18
CA THR A 79 23.48 -26.52 -9.56
C THR A 79 22.00 -26.83 -9.33
N LYS A 80 21.71 -27.57 -8.26
CA LYS A 80 20.36 -27.89 -7.79
C LYS A 80 19.67 -26.55 -7.55
N LYS A 81 18.75 -26.19 -8.45
CA LYS A 81 17.97 -24.95 -8.39
C LYS A 81 17.18 -24.94 -7.09
N VAL A 82 17.76 -24.36 -6.04
CA VAL A 82 17.10 -24.16 -4.75
C VAL A 82 15.97 -23.16 -4.98
N ARG A 83 14.73 -23.66 -5.08
CA ARG A 83 13.56 -22.79 -5.11
C ARG A 83 13.35 -22.24 -3.71
N ILE A 84 13.84 -21.03 -3.46
CA ILE A 84 13.48 -20.28 -2.25
C ILE A 84 11.98 -19.99 -2.36
N LYS A 85 11.16 -20.70 -1.57
CA LYS A 85 9.74 -20.38 -1.44
C LYS A 85 9.65 -19.03 -0.74
N LYS A 86 9.04 -18.02 -1.38
CA LYS A 86 8.72 -16.76 -0.69
C LYS A 86 7.77 -17.08 0.47
N VAL A 87 8.20 -16.78 1.69
CA VAL A 87 7.34 -16.83 2.86
C VAL A 87 6.39 -15.65 2.77
N TYR A 88 5.10 -15.91 2.64
CA TYR A 88 4.07 -14.88 2.64
C TYR A 88 3.72 -14.52 4.09
N THR A 89 3.79 -13.23 4.41
CA THR A 89 3.31 -12.70 5.69
C THR A 89 1.98 -11.99 5.45
N PRO A 90 0.89 -12.40 6.13
CA PRO A 90 -0.38 -11.70 6.04
C PRO A 90 -0.25 -10.21 6.32
N LYS A 91 -0.96 -9.38 5.55
CA LYS A 91 -0.95 -7.91 5.69
C LYS A 91 -2.25 -7.46 6.32
N SER A 92 -2.20 -6.50 7.25
CA SER A 92 -3.43 -5.97 7.86
C SER A 92 -4.13 -5.00 6.90
N PRO A 93 -5.39 -5.24 6.49
CA PRO A 93 -6.14 -4.27 5.69
C PRO A 93 -6.33 -2.96 6.45
N VAL A 94 -6.58 -3.01 7.76
CA VAL A 94 -6.73 -1.83 8.61
C VAL A 94 -5.46 -0.97 8.60
N MET A 95 -4.27 -1.60 8.70
CA MET A 95 -3.01 -0.86 8.61
C MET A 95 -2.79 -0.25 7.21
N ALA A 96 -3.17 -0.97 6.15
CA ALA A 96 -3.08 -0.44 4.79
C ALA A 96 -3.99 0.78 4.58
N CYS A 97 -5.22 0.74 5.12
CA CYS A 97 -6.14 1.88 5.12
C CYS A 97 -5.57 3.05 5.94
N ALA A 98 -5.15 2.78 7.18
CA ALA A 98 -4.59 3.79 8.07
C ALA A 98 -3.42 4.53 7.43
N LEU A 99 -2.49 3.81 6.80
CA LEU A 99 -1.35 4.42 6.09
C LEU A 99 -1.76 5.22 4.85
N GLY A 100 -2.84 4.82 4.16
CA GLY A 100 -3.41 5.57 3.04
C GLY A 100 -4.18 6.84 3.48
N ILE A 101 -4.72 6.87 4.70
CA ILE A 101 -5.31 8.08 5.28
C ILE A 101 -4.19 8.97 5.82
N PHE A 102 -3.37 8.45 6.73
CA PHE A 102 -2.28 9.18 7.37
C PHE A 102 -1.05 8.26 7.53
N PRO A 103 0.09 8.59 6.90
CA PRO A 103 0.47 9.88 6.31
C PRO A 103 -0.04 10.10 4.87
N GLY A 104 -0.90 9.23 4.34
CA GLY A 104 -1.28 9.24 2.93
C GLY A 104 -1.75 10.58 2.36
N VAL A 105 -2.46 11.42 3.13
CA VAL A 105 -2.81 12.80 2.70
C VAL A 105 -1.61 13.63 2.23
N ALA A 106 -0.40 13.36 2.74
CA ALA A 106 0.83 14.07 2.37
C ALA A 106 1.79 13.24 1.52
N VAL A 107 1.55 11.93 1.40
CA VAL A 107 2.38 10.98 0.63
C VAL A 107 1.46 9.88 0.08
N HIS A 108 0.90 10.09 -1.11
CA HIS A 108 0.03 9.10 -1.74
C HIS A 108 0.79 7.81 -2.07
N GLY A 109 0.12 6.67 -1.88
CA GLY A 109 0.63 5.35 -2.22
C GLY A 109 1.20 4.56 -1.04
N MET A 110 1.20 5.11 0.18
CA MET A 110 1.71 4.46 1.38
C MET A 110 0.96 3.17 1.71
N GLY A 111 -0.36 3.13 1.53
CA GLY A 111 -1.14 1.91 1.66
C GLY A 111 -0.68 0.84 0.67
N HIS A 112 -0.42 1.22 -0.58
CA HIS A 112 0.10 0.33 -1.60
C HIS A 112 1.55 -0.14 -1.38
N PHE A 113 2.43 0.72 -0.85
CA PHE A 113 3.79 0.32 -0.48
C PHE A 113 3.78 -0.72 0.64
N TYR A 114 2.93 -0.54 1.66
CA TYR A 114 2.80 -1.49 2.78
C TYR A 114 2.46 -2.92 2.34
N ILE A 115 1.58 -3.06 1.34
CA ILE A 115 1.18 -4.36 0.76
C ILE A 115 2.15 -4.86 -0.34
N GLY A 116 3.30 -4.20 -0.52
CA GLY A 116 4.32 -4.60 -1.50
C GLY A 116 3.95 -4.30 -2.96
N LYS A 117 2.93 -3.46 -3.21
CA LYS A 117 2.53 -3.02 -4.56
C LYS A 117 3.30 -1.74 -4.96
N GLY A 118 4.62 -1.81 -4.94
CA GLY A 118 5.51 -0.66 -5.15
C GLY A 118 5.24 0.12 -6.44
N LYS A 119 4.97 -0.55 -7.56
CA LYS A 119 4.62 0.12 -8.83
C LYS A 119 3.37 0.99 -8.72
N THR A 120 2.34 0.51 -8.02
CA THR A 120 1.11 1.29 -7.79
C THR A 120 1.38 2.43 -6.82
N GLY A 121 2.15 2.20 -5.75
CA GLY A 121 2.55 3.26 -4.82
C GLY A 121 3.31 4.39 -5.53
N SER A 122 4.31 4.07 -6.36
CA SER A 122 5.07 5.07 -7.13
C SER A 122 4.22 5.84 -8.14
N LEU A 123 3.25 5.18 -8.77
CA LEU A 123 2.30 5.86 -9.68
C LEU A 123 1.47 6.90 -8.91
N LEU A 124 0.97 6.55 -7.72
CA LEU A 124 0.17 7.47 -6.91
C LEU A 124 0.97 8.67 -6.41
N LEU A 125 2.23 8.45 -6.02
CA LEU A 125 3.15 9.53 -5.67
C LEU A 125 3.44 10.48 -6.86
N LEU A 126 3.54 9.92 -8.08
CA LEU A 126 3.67 10.73 -9.29
C LEU A 126 2.41 11.55 -9.58
N LEU A 127 1.22 10.94 -9.40
CA LEU A 127 -0.07 11.64 -9.55
C LEU A 127 -0.22 12.77 -8.52
N GLU A 128 0.24 12.56 -7.30
CA GLU A 128 0.31 13.59 -6.27
C GLU A 128 1.15 14.79 -6.75
N GLY A 129 2.39 14.55 -7.18
CA GLY A 129 3.27 15.62 -7.67
C GLY A 129 2.68 16.37 -8.87
N LEU A 130 2.10 15.64 -9.83
CA LEU A 130 1.43 16.23 -10.99
C LEU A 130 0.22 17.07 -10.59
N SER A 131 -0.60 16.55 -9.67
CA SER A 131 -1.79 17.24 -9.18
C SER A 131 -1.46 18.55 -8.46
N ILE A 132 -0.42 18.55 -7.63
CA ILE A 132 0.08 19.76 -6.95
C ILE A 132 0.59 20.75 -7.99
N ALA A 133 1.42 20.32 -8.95
CA ALA A 133 1.94 21.20 -9.99
C ALA A 133 0.82 21.86 -10.82
N MET A 134 -0.22 21.12 -11.17
CA MET A 134 -1.39 21.63 -11.88
C MET A 134 -2.20 22.63 -11.03
N SER A 135 -2.38 22.32 -9.73
CA SER A 135 -3.09 23.20 -8.80
C SER A 135 -2.32 24.50 -8.52
N THR A 136 -0.99 24.45 -8.40
CA THR A 136 -0.17 25.66 -8.17
C THR A 136 -0.03 26.51 -9.41
N ALA A 137 0.09 25.89 -10.60
CA ALA A 137 0.13 26.63 -11.86
C ALA A 137 -1.15 27.46 -12.08
N ALA A 138 -2.28 27.04 -11.51
CA ALA A 138 -3.52 27.80 -11.57
C ALA A 138 -3.56 29.05 -10.67
N ILE A 139 -2.67 29.16 -9.68
CA ILE A 139 -2.62 30.28 -8.73
C ILE A 139 -1.85 31.47 -9.34
N ASP A 140 -0.75 31.20 -10.02
CA ASP A 140 0.24 32.20 -10.46
C ASP A 140 -0.26 33.11 -11.60
N VAL A 141 -1.28 32.69 -12.34
CA VAL A 141 -1.75 33.36 -13.57
C VAL A 141 -2.99 34.25 -13.37
N ASN A 142 -3.50 34.34 -12.13
CA ASN A 142 -4.68 35.15 -11.83
C ASN A 142 -4.37 36.64 -11.56
N GLU A 143 -3.10 37.07 -11.58
CA GLU A 143 -2.77 38.48 -11.33
C GLU A 143 -3.33 39.43 -12.40
N ASP A 144 -3.53 38.93 -13.64
CA ASP A 144 -3.98 39.75 -14.77
C ASP A 144 -5.49 39.63 -15.05
N GLY A 145 -6.19 38.72 -14.36
CA GLY A 145 -7.65 38.56 -14.39
C GLY A 145 -8.29 38.24 -15.76
N ARG A 146 -7.49 37.91 -16.79
CA ARG A 146 -7.97 37.83 -18.19
C ARG A 146 -8.04 36.43 -18.79
N ASP A 147 -7.54 35.38 -18.14
CA ASP A 147 -7.51 34.04 -18.74
C ASP A 147 -8.12 32.95 -17.84
N ASN A 148 -9.29 32.46 -18.24
CA ASN A 148 -10.11 31.50 -17.49
C ASN A 148 -9.64 30.04 -17.69
N SER A 149 -8.70 29.82 -18.62
CA SER A 149 -8.15 28.50 -18.95
C SER A 149 -7.39 27.86 -17.78
N ASN A 150 -6.81 28.67 -16.90
CA ASN A 150 -5.99 28.20 -15.77
C ASN A 150 -6.84 27.66 -14.59
N GLY A 151 -8.06 28.16 -14.42
CA GLY A 151 -9.00 27.62 -13.43
C GLY A 151 -9.39 26.15 -13.71
N VAL A 152 -9.40 25.77 -14.99
CA VAL A 152 -9.66 24.39 -15.43
C VAL A 152 -8.51 23.47 -15.01
N ALA A 153 -7.26 23.88 -15.26
CA ALA A 153 -6.07 23.11 -14.85
C ALA A 153 -6.03 22.89 -13.32
N GLY A 154 -6.33 23.93 -12.54
CA GLY A 154 -6.37 23.83 -11.08
C GLY A 154 -7.47 22.88 -10.58
N THR A 155 -8.64 22.91 -11.23
CA THR A 155 -9.75 22.00 -10.93
C THR A 155 -9.38 20.54 -11.22
N TYR A 156 -8.75 20.26 -12.37
CA TYR A 156 -8.26 18.92 -12.68
C TYR A 156 -7.14 18.48 -11.73
N GLY A 157 -6.26 19.40 -11.31
CA GLY A 157 -5.26 19.14 -10.28
C GLY A 157 -5.91 18.65 -8.98
N LEU A 158 -6.89 19.38 -8.44
CA LEU A 158 -7.59 18.98 -7.22
C LEU A 158 -8.31 17.63 -7.37
N LEU A 159 -9.00 17.41 -8.50
CA LEU A 159 -9.66 16.13 -8.77
C LEU A 159 -8.67 14.97 -8.83
N LEU A 160 -7.49 15.19 -9.44
CA LEU A 160 -6.44 14.19 -9.52
C LEU A 160 -5.85 13.89 -8.14
N PHE A 161 -5.64 14.93 -7.32
CA PHE A 161 -5.15 14.81 -5.95
C PHE A 161 -6.11 13.97 -5.11
N PHE A 162 -7.37 14.39 -4.97
CA PHE A 162 -8.35 13.68 -4.15
C PHE A 162 -8.72 12.31 -4.72
N GLY A 163 -8.79 12.17 -6.05
CA GLY A 163 -9.07 10.89 -6.70
C GLY A 163 -7.97 9.86 -6.44
N SER A 164 -6.70 10.26 -6.53
CA SER A 164 -5.57 9.38 -6.22
C SER A 164 -5.47 9.06 -4.72
N TRP A 165 -5.79 10.01 -3.84
CA TRP A 165 -5.85 9.80 -2.40
C TRP A 165 -6.90 8.74 -2.02
N VAL A 166 -8.14 8.91 -2.48
CA VAL A 166 -9.24 7.96 -2.24
C VAL A 166 -8.90 6.58 -2.78
N TYR A 167 -8.28 6.53 -3.97
CA TYR A 167 -7.81 5.28 -4.53
C TYR A 167 -6.79 4.57 -3.62
N ASP A 168 -5.89 5.29 -2.95
CA ASP A 168 -4.90 4.67 -2.06
C ASP A 168 -5.56 4.05 -0.83
N PHE A 169 -6.32 4.83 -0.04
CA PHE A 169 -6.85 4.33 1.23
C PHE A 169 -8.03 3.36 1.07
N VAL A 170 -8.76 3.37 -0.05
CA VAL A 170 -9.79 2.36 -0.36
C VAL A 170 -9.18 1.16 -1.09
N GLY A 171 -8.31 1.41 -2.06
CA GLY A 171 -7.75 0.37 -2.92
C GLY A 171 -6.72 -0.52 -2.22
N ALA A 172 -5.91 0.04 -1.32
CA ALA A 172 -4.92 -0.71 -0.56
C ALA A 172 -5.52 -1.79 0.37
N PRO A 173 -6.50 -1.50 1.25
CA PRO A 173 -7.10 -2.51 2.12
C PRO A 173 -7.82 -3.62 1.35
N ILE A 174 -8.52 -3.29 0.27
CA ILE A 174 -9.19 -4.29 -0.59
C ILE A 174 -8.14 -5.25 -1.18
N LYS A 175 -7.03 -4.72 -1.71
CA LYS A 175 -5.94 -5.55 -2.24
C LYS A 175 -5.25 -6.35 -1.13
N ALA A 176 -5.08 -5.79 0.07
CA ALA A 176 -4.53 -6.52 1.22
C ALA A 176 -5.39 -7.75 1.57
N ASN A 177 -6.71 -7.55 1.67
CA ASN A 177 -7.67 -8.61 1.96
C ASN A 177 -7.66 -9.69 0.87
N LYS A 178 -7.69 -9.28 -0.40
CA LYS A 178 -7.59 -10.20 -1.55
C LYS A 178 -6.30 -11.02 -1.52
N MET A 179 -5.15 -10.37 -1.28
CA MET A 179 -3.86 -11.06 -1.19
C MET A 179 -3.83 -12.06 -0.03
N ASN A 180 -4.41 -11.74 1.13
CA ASN A 180 -4.52 -12.67 2.25
C ASN A 180 -5.40 -13.88 1.92
N LYS A 181 -6.51 -13.68 1.19
CA LYS A 181 -7.40 -14.76 0.73
C LYS A 181 -6.72 -15.66 -0.31
N GLU A 182 -6.00 -15.08 -1.28
CA GLU A 182 -5.28 -15.81 -2.34
C GLU A 182 -4.08 -16.59 -1.80
N HIS A 183 -3.38 -16.01 -0.82
CA HIS A 183 -2.25 -16.64 -0.14
C HIS A 183 -2.67 -17.24 1.19
N ALA A 184 -3.84 -17.87 1.27
CA ALA A 184 -4.31 -18.57 2.46
C ALA A 184 -3.34 -19.70 2.87
N VAL A 185 -2.23 -19.29 3.47
CA VAL A 185 -1.67 -19.87 4.67
C VAL A 185 -2.84 -19.77 5.65
N SER A 186 -3.61 -20.85 5.81
CA SER A 186 -4.14 -21.14 7.15
C SER A 186 -2.97 -20.84 8.08
N PRO A 187 -3.06 -19.96 9.09
CA PRO A 187 -1.98 -19.83 10.04
C PRO A 187 -1.76 -21.25 10.55
N VAL A 188 -0.76 -21.94 9.99
CA VAL A 188 -0.31 -23.22 10.47
C VAL A 188 0.44 -22.80 11.71
N ILE A 189 -0.32 -22.45 12.73
CA ILE A 189 0.00 -22.83 14.08
C ILE A 189 -0.06 -24.36 14.04
N SER A 190 0.94 -24.96 13.38
CA SER A 190 1.45 -26.24 13.78
C SER A 190 1.97 -25.94 15.18
N ILE A 191 1.05 -26.03 16.14
CA ILE A 191 1.42 -26.44 17.48
C ILE A 191 1.99 -27.83 17.22
N GLU A 192 3.26 -27.89 16.82
CA GLU A 192 3.98 -29.14 16.86
C GLU A 192 3.90 -29.48 18.34
N PRO A 193 3.09 -30.49 18.73
CA PRO A 193 2.91 -30.80 20.13
C PRO A 193 4.33 -31.01 20.62
N SER A 194 4.78 -30.14 21.53
CA SER A 194 6.13 -30.21 22.05
C SER A 194 6.30 -31.66 22.45
N ARG A 195 7.14 -32.40 21.72
CA ARG A 195 7.54 -33.74 22.12
C ARG A 195 8.31 -33.48 23.41
N HIS A 196 7.58 -33.39 24.51
CA HIS A 196 8.08 -33.79 25.80
C HIS A 196 8.58 -35.20 25.55
N LYS A 197 9.89 -35.30 25.33
CA LYS A 197 10.63 -36.53 25.55
C LYS A 197 10.42 -36.82 27.03
N THR A 198 9.33 -37.50 27.35
CA THR A 198 9.22 -38.24 28.59
C THR A 198 10.34 -39.26 28.52
N ILE A 199 11.46 -38.94 29.17
CA ILE A 199 12.54 -39.88 29.39
C ILE A 199 11.95 -40.95 30.32
N LEU A 200 11.39 -42.00 29.76
CA LEU A 200 11.07 -43.23 30.48
C LEU A 200 12.42 -43.81 30.94
N LYS A 201 12.81 -43.50 32.18
CA LYS A 201 13.78 -44.32 32.90
C LYS A 201 13.09 -45.66 33.21
N LEU A 202 13.31 -46.66 32.37
CA LEU A 202 13.11 -48.05 32.77
C LEU A 202 14.13 -48.35 33.86
N SER A 203 13.67 -48.37 35.11
CA SER A 203 14.36 -49.04 36.21
C SER A 203 13.84 -50.48 36.24
N VAL A 204 14.63 -51.39 35.68
CA VAL A 204 14.44 -52.83 35.93
C VAL A 204 15.09 -53.12 37.29
N ALA A 205 14.30 -53.59 38.24
CA ALA A 205 14.74 -54.24 39.48
C ALA A 205 13.78 -55.40 39.75
#